data_AF-A0A9D1G5Z3-F1
#
_entry.id   AF-A0A9D1G5Z3-F1
#
_cell.length_a   1.000
_cell.length_b   1.000
_cell.length_c   1.000
_cell.angle_alpha   90.00
_cell.angle_beta   90.00
_cell.angle_gamma   90.00
#
_symmetry.space_group_name_H-M   'P 1'
#
loop_
_entity.id
_entity.type
_entity.pdbx_description
1 polymer ?
#
loop_
_entity_poly.entity_id
_entity_poly.type
_entity_poly.pdbx_seq_one_letter_code
_entity_poly.pdbx_strand_id
1 'polypeptide(L)'
;MGLSGRKKKILAAVVEEYIRTAEPVGSKTVAQTTDLGCSSATIRNELAELASMGYLEQPHTSAGRVPTPQGYRMYVNELMQRQKLSLEETEEINRSLNEKMRELDKLVSNVGALASSLTNYPAMAIAASPPATIKRFDLIYIDANTFIIVAMMSNNSVKNKLVHLPVSVGQDMIQRLSSVFNANFTEITEDKITPLLIRSTERAVDDTMGLTGVIASFAISILSEAQTAETCITGANRLLSQPEFRDPAKAHALMSYLSDAEHLHDLDAIDCGGDVRVLIGPENVAEELRDSSVVLASYDMGGETKGLIGVVGPTRMDYSAVAAKLSLIARALSERLGGGAAPPPGLDNKLIIKGDINEQ
;
A
#
# COMPACT_ATOMS: atom_id res chain seq x y z
N MET A 1 13.11 25.00 -20.46
CA MET A 1 12.62 24.80 -21.85
C MET A 1 11.83 23.49 -21.88
N GLY A 2 10.51 23.54 -22.08
CA GLY A 2 9.66 22.34 -22.10
C GLY A 2 9.82 21.51 -23.39
N LEU A 3 9.39 20.24 -23.36
CA LEU A 3 9.35 19.40 -24.56
C LEU A 3 8.39 20.00 -25.60
N SER A 4 8.82 20.06 -26.86
CA SER A 4 7.93 20.40 -27.97
C SER A 4 6.84 19.32 -28.13
N GLY A 5 5.68 19.69 -28.68
CA GLY A 5 4.59 18.73 -28.92
C GLY A 5 5.02 17.53 -29.77
N ARG A 6 5.97 17.73 -30.68
CA ARG A 6 6.57 16.64 -31.47
C ARG A 6 7.44 15.71 -30.61
N LYS A 7 8.33 16.26 -29.79
CA LYS A 7 9.17 15.47 -28.86
C LYS A 7 8.32 14.65 -27.90
N LYS A 8 7.23 15.23 -27.39
CA LYS A 8 6.24 14.53 -26.54
C LYS A 8 5.64 13.32 -27.25
N LYS A 9 5.18 13.48 -28.50
CA LYS A 9 4.65 12.36 -29.31
C LYS A 9 5.71 11.28 -29.60
N ILE A 10 6.94 11.67 -29.92
CA ILE A 10 8.04 10.72 -30.15
C ILE A 10 8.35 9.95 -28.86
N LEU A 11 8.45 10.64 -27.72
CA LEU A 11 8.68 10.01 -26.42
C LEU A 11 7.55 9.03 -26.06
N ALA A 12 6.29 9.43 -26.25
CA ALA A 12 5.13 8.58 -26.01
C ALA A 12 5.22 7.28 -26.82
N ALA A 13 5.50 7.39 -28.12
CA ALA A 13 5.60 6.23 -29.01
C ALA A 13 6.78 5.31 -28.65
N VAL A 14 7.92 5.87 -28.23
CA VAL A 14 9.05 5.06 -27.75
C VAL A 14 8.67 4.30 -26.48
N VAL A 15 8.00 4.96 -25.53
CA VAL A 15 7.58 4.34 -24.27
C VAL A 15 6.55 3.24 -24.53
N GLU A 16 5.50 3.51 -25.31
CA GLU A 16 4.45 2.54 -25.67
C GLU A 16 5.02 1.33 -26.40
N GLU A 17 5.91 1.56 -27.38
CA GLU A 17 6.54 0.47 -28.12
C GLU A 17 7.44 -0.37 -27.20
N TYR A 18 8.19 0.27 -26.30
CA TYR A 18 9.07 -0.44 -25.37
C TYR A 18 8.28 -1.21 -24.30
N ILE A 19 7.15 -0.69 -23.81
CA ILE A 19 6.21 -1.42 -22.93
C ILE A 19 5.74 -2.70 -23.63
N ARG A 20 5.42 -2.61 -24.93
CA ARG A 20 4.88 -3.71 -25.73
C ARG A 20 5.92 -4.79 -26.08
N THR A 21 7.12 -4.40 -26.47
CA THR A 21 8.11 -5.34 -27.05
C THR A 21 9.26 -5.68 -26.11
N ALA A 22 9.54 -4.86 -25.09
CA ALA A 22 10.77 -4.90 -24.30
C ALA A 22 12.06 -4.76 -25.13
N GLU A 23 11.97 -4.24 -26.36
CA GLU A 23 13.10 -4.09 -27.26
C GLU A 23 13.47 -2.61 -27.51
N PRO A 24 14.76 -2.25 -27.54
CA PRO A 24 15.19 -0.89 -27.82
C PRO A 24 14.61 -0.33 -29.12
N VAL A 25 13.97 0.84 -29.04
CA VAL A 25 13.15 1.38 -30.13
C VAL A 25 13.97 2.27 -31.06
N GLY A 26 13.97 1.95 -32.35
CA GLY A 26 14.68 2.69 -33.39
C GLY A 26 13.82 3.77 -34.05
N SER A 27 14.48 4.73 -34.72
CA SER A 27 13.81 5.81 -35.46
C SER A 27 12.88 5.32 -36.57
N LYS A 28 13.18 4.17 -37.19
CA LYS A 28 12.33 3.56 -38.22
C LYS A 28 11.01 3.05 -37.64
N THR A 29 11.06 2.40 -36.48
CA THR A 29 9.88 1.90 -35.78
C THR A 29 8.97 3.05 -35.40
N VAL A 30 9.51 4.10 -34.79
CA VAL A 30 8.73 5.31 -34.44
C VAL A 30 8.10 5.94 -35.68
N ALA A 31 8.82 6.04 -36.79
CA ALA A 31 8.30 6.61 -38.04
C ALA A 31 7.11 5.82 -38.63
N GLN A 32 7.04 4.51 -38.37
CA GLN A 32 5.95 3.64 -38.84
C GLN A 32 4.75 3.68 -37.88
N THR A 33 4.99 3.77 -36.58
CA THR A 33 3.94 3.75 -35.56
C THR A 33 3.28 5.12 -35.37
N THR A 34 3.97 6.21 -35.72
CA THR A 34 3.46 7.58 -35.51
C THR A 34 3.26 8.33 -36.82
N ASP A 35 2.06 8.88 -37.01
CA ASP A 35 1.76 9.79 -38.12
C ASP A 35 2.26 11.21 -37.82
N LEU A 36 3.59 11.35 -37.76
CA LEU A 36 4.27 12.62 -37.47
C LEU A 36 4.67 13.39 -38.74
N GLY A 37 4.47 12.81 -39.93
CA GLY A 37 4.88 13.43 -41.20
C GLY A 37 6.38 13.72 -41.31
N CYS A 38 7.23 13.04 -40.52
CA CYS A 38 8.66 13.31 -40.42
C CYS A 38 9.51 12.15 -40.97
N SER A 39 10.69 12.48 -41.52
CA SER A 39 11.64 11.47 -41.97
C SER A 39 12.30 10.73 -40.80
N SER A 40 12.75 9.49 -41.03
CA SER A 40 13.54 8.74 -40.03
C SER A 40 14.82 9.48 -39.60
N ALA A 41 15.40 10.34 -40.44
CA ALA A 41 16.58 11.13 -40.08
C ALA A 41 16.22 12.21 -39.04
N THR A 42 15.09 12.90 -39.24
CA THR A 42 14.57 13.87 -38.28
C THR A 42 14.28 13.21 -36.93
N ILE A 43 13.60 12.06 -36.94
CA ILE A 43 13.28 11.32 -35.71
C ILE A 43 14.56 10.86 -35.00
N ARG A 44 15.60 10.45 -35.74
CA ARG A 44 16.89 10.08 -35.13
C ARG A 44 17.54 11.24 -34.37
N ASN A 45 17.46 12.46 -34.89
CA ASN A 45 17.95 13.66 -34.20
C ASN A 45 17.13 13.95 -32.94
N GLU A 46 15.80 13.88 -33.04
CA GLU A 46 14.91 14.08 -31.89
C GLU A 46 15.13 13.04 -30.77
N LEU A 47 15.38 11.78 -31.13
CA LEU A 47 15.73 10.72 -30.19
C LEU A 47 17.07 10.99 -29.49
N ALA A 48 18.06 11.54 -30.21
CA ALA A 48 19.35 11.92 -29.63
C ALA A 48 19.21 13.12 -28.67
N GLU A 49 18.36 14.08 -29.01
CA GLU A 49 18.04 15.20 -28.12
C GLU A 49 17.29 14.73 -26.86
N LEU A 50 16.27 13.88 -27.01
CA LEU A 50 15.56 13.28 -25.87
C LEU A 50 16.50 12.50 -24.94
N ALA A 51 17.49 11.83 -25.51
CA ALA A 51 18.51 11.14 -24.72
C ALA A 51 19.45 12.12 -24.00
N SER A 52 19.89 13.19 -24.68
CA SER A 52 20.71 14.25 -24.07
C SER A 52 19.96 14.99 -22.96
N MET A 53 18.63 15.04 -23.03
CA MET A 53 17.75 15.59 -22.00
C MET A 53 17.45 14.61 -20.85
N GLY A 54 17.95 13.37 -20.91
CA GLY A 54 17.80 12.37 -19.85
C GLY A 54 16.51 11.55 -19.89
N TYR A 55 15.62 11.74 -20.88
CA TYR A 55 14.35 10.98 -20.99
C TYR A 55 14.52 9.60 -21.62
N LEU A 56 15.55 9.44 -22.44
CA LEU A 56 15.88 8.19 -23.11
C LEU A 56 17.35 7.85 -22.88
N GLU A 57 17.69 6.58 -22.96
CA GLU A 57 19.07 6.14 -22.97
C GLU A 57 19.30 5.12 -24.09
N GLN A 58 20.56 4.79 -24.33
CA GLN A 58 20.95 3.79 -25.32
C GLN A 58 21.75 2.70 -24.61
N PRO A 59 21.19 1.48 -24.49
CA PRO A 59 21.83 0.42 -23.72
C PRO A 59 23.13 -0.06 -24.38
N HIS A 60 23.19 -0.06 -25.72
CA HIS A 60 24.38 -0.43 -26.50
C HIS A 60 24.55 0.48 -27.73
N THR A 61 25.78 0.65 -28.20
CA THR A 61 26.16 1.60 -29.26
C THR A 61 25.40 1.43 -30.59
N SER A 62 24.88 0.23 -30.87
CA SER A 62 24.06 -0.09 -32.05
C SER A 62 22.57 -0.28 -31.77
N ALA A 63 22.16 -0.30 -30.50
CA ALA A 63 20.77 -0.50 -30.12
C ALA A 63 19.93 0.77 -30.34
N GLY A 64 18.60 0.59 -30.39
CA GLY A 64 17.64 1.69 -30.31
C GLY A 64 17.70 2.43 -28.96
N ARG A 65 16.66 3.19 -28.65
CA ARG A 65 16.52 3.91 -27.38
C ARG A 65 15.58 3.17 -26.44
N VAL A 66 15.84 3.27 -25.15
CA VAL A 66 14.95 2.80 -24.09
C VAL A 66 14.58 3.98 -23.17
N PRO A 67 13.39 3.98 -22.55
CA PRO A 67 13.01 5.04 -21.62
C PRO A 67 13.80 4.95 -20.31
N THR A 68 14.19 6.11 -19.78
CA THR A 68 14.72 6.22 -18.41
C THR A 68 13.55 6.35 -17.42
N PRO A 69 13.78 6.27 -16.09
CA PRO A 69 12.76 6.59 -15.10
C PRO A 69 12.11 7.96 -15.33
N GLN A 70 12.90 8.97 -15.74
CA GLN A 70 12.40 10.29 -16.10
C GLN A 70 11.53 10.27 -17.37
N GLY A 71 11.88 9.43 -18.35
CA GLY A 71 11.07 9.15 -19.54
C GLY A 71 9.69 8.60 -19.17
N TYR A 72 9.65 7.56 -18.34
CA TYR A 72 8.39 6.99 -17.84
C TYR A 72 7.59 7.99 -17.00
N ARG A 73 8.26 8.77 -16.15
CA ARG A 73 7.60 9.80 -15.36
C ARG A 73 6.90 10.83 -16.24
N MET A 74 7.57 11.34 -17.27
CA MET A 74 6.95 12.23 -18.26
C MET A 74 5.76 11.56 -18.97
N TYR A 75 5.90 10.28 -19.30
CA TYR A 75 4.83 9.51 -19.93
C TYR A 75 3.58 9.40 -19.04
N VAL A 76 3.76 8.99 -17.78
CA VAL A 76 2.67 8.85 -16.80
C VAL A 76 2.00 10.20 -16.52
N ASN A 77 2.78 11.28 -16.48
CA ASN A 77 2.26 12.61 -16.12
C ASN A 77 1.45 13.25 -17.26
N GLU A 78 1.96 13.18 -18.49
CA GLU A 78 1.47 14.05 -19.57
C GLU A 78 1.13 13.34 -20.89
N LEU A 79 1.64 12.12 -21.11
CA LEU A 79 1.59 11.51 -22.45
C LEU A 79 0.62 10.33 -22.55
N MET A 80 0.50 9.53 -21.48
CA MET A 80 -0.34 8.34 -21.53
C MET A 80 -1.82 8.72 -21.57
N GLN A 81 -2.55 8.08 -22.47
CA GLN A 81 -4.00 8.19 -22.47
C GLN A 81 -4.56 7.34 -21.33
N ARG A 82 -5.50 7.93 -20.59
CA ARG A 82 -6.22 7.21 -19.54
C ARG A 82 -7.07 6.14 -20.21
N GLN A 83 -6.75 4.87 -19.97
CA GLN A 83 -7.55 3.76 -20.48
C GLN A 83 -8.93 3.78 -19.80
N LYS A 84 -9.97 3.84 -20.62
CA LYS A 84 -11.34 3.55 -20.17
C LYS A 84 -11.58 2.06 -20.37
N LEU A 85 -11.87 1.36 -19.29
CA LEU A 85 -12.26 -0.06 -19.35
C LEU A 85 -13.60 -0.17 -20.09
N SER A 86 -13.75 -1.21 -20.88
CA SER A 86 -15.03 -1.53 -21.52
C SER A 86 -16.07 -1.92 -20.47
N LEU A 87 -17.35 -1.88 -20.86
CA LEU A 87 -18.45 -2.36 -20.03
C LEU A 87 -18.27 -3.85 -19.67
N GLU A 88 -17.86 -4.67 -20.65
CA GLU A 88 -17.61 -6.09 -20.47
C GLU A 88 -16.49 -6.36 -19.44
N GLU A 89 -15.34 -5.68 -19.57
CA GLU A 89 -14.24 -5.79 -18.59
C GLU A 89 -14.69 -5.34 -17.20
N THR A 90 -15.47 -4.26 -17.12
CA THR A 90 -15.98 -3.75 -15.85
C THR A 90 -16.92 -4.76 -15.18
N GLU A 91 -17.80 -5.40 -15.95
CA GLU A 91 -18.71 -6.44 -15.45
C GLU A 91 -17.97 -7.70 -15.01
N GLU A 92 -16.95 -8.13 -15.74
CA GLU A 92 -16.12 -9.29 -15.38
C GLU A 92 -15.36 -9.06 -14.07
N ILE A 93 -14.77 -7.88 -13.89
CA ILE A 93 -14.06 -7.50 -12.67
C ILE A 93 -15.04 -7.47 -11.49
N ASN A 94 -16.22 -6.86 -11.66
CA ASN A 94 -17.25 -6.82 -10.62
C ASN A 94 -17.80 -8.20 -10.25
N ARG A 95 -17.94 -9.11 -11.22
CA ARG A 95 -18.34 -10.49 -10.97
C ARG A 95 -17.29 -11.25 -10.18
N SER A 96 -16.03 -11.12 -10.57
CA SER A 96 -14.91 -11.76 -9.88
C SER A 96 -14.75 -11.26 -8.44
N LEU A 97 -14.99 -9.96 -8.20
CA LEU A 97 -15.06 -9.38 -6.85
C LEU A 97 -16.19 -10.01 -6.04
N ASN A 98 -17.39 -10.10 -6.60
CA ASN A 98 -18.56 -10.68 -5.91
C ASN A 98 -18.32 -12.11 -5.43
N GLU A 99 -17.69 -12.95 -6.24
CA GLU A 99 -17.43 -14.35 -5.90
C GLU A 99 -16.42 -14.46 -4.75
N LYS A 100 -15.32 -13.69 -4.83
CA LYS A 100 -14.24 -13.72 -3.83
C LYS A 100 -14.63 -13.06 -2.50
N MET A 101 -15.50 -12.06 -2.51
CA MET A 101 -15.91 -11.32 -1.29
C MET A 101 -16.92 -12.06 -0.40
N ARG A 102 -17.40 -13.26 -0.77
CA ARG A 102 -18.27 -14.06 0.11
C ARG A 102 -17.57 -14.53 1.38
N GLU A 103 -16.23 -14.60 1.38
CA GLU A 103 -15.41 -14.89 2.55
C GLU A 103 -14.83 -13.58 3.12
N LEU A 104 -15.55 -12.93 4.04
CA LEU A 104 -15.11 -11.70 4.72
C LEU A 104 -13.79 -11.91 5.49
N ASP A 105 -13.57 -13.10 6.06
CA ASP A 105 -12.38 -13.45 6.85
C ASP A 105 -11.07 -13.47 6.06
N LYS A 106 -11.12 -13.34 4.71
CA LYS A 106 -9.93 -13.32 3.84
C LYS A 106 -9.93 -12.14 2.87
N LEU A 107 -10.54 -11.03 3.26
CA LEU A 107 -10.72 -9.88 2.39
C LEU A 107 -9.39 -9.42 1.77
N VAL A 108 -8.34 -9.25 2.57
CA VAL A 108 -7.02 -8.78 2.11
C VAL A 108 -6.40 -9.75 1.10
N SER A 109 -6.40 -11.05 1.41
CA SER A 109 -5.89 -12.09 0.50
C SER A 109 -6.68 -12.17 -0.81
N ASN A 110 -8.01 -12.06 -0.73
CA ASN A 110 -8.89 -12.12 -1.90
C ASN A 110 -8.68 -10.91 -2.84
N VAL A 111 -8.49 -9.72 -2.27
CA VAL A 111 -8.19 -8.49 -3.00
C VAL A 111 -6.83 -8.58 -3.68
N GLY A 112 -5.78 -9.00 -2.95
CA GLY A 112 -4.45 -9.20 -3.53
C GLY A 112 -4.47 -10.23 -4.68
N ALA A 113 -5.15 -11.35 -4.49
CA ALA A 113 -5.28 -12.37 -5.53
C ALA A 113 -6.00 -11.87 -6.78
N LEU A 114 -7.05 -11.06 -6.62
CA LEU A 114 -7.77 -10.50 -7.75
C LEU A 114 -6.91 -9.49 -8.52
N ALA A 115 -6.27 -8.54 -7.83
CA ALA A 115 -5.42 -7.56 -8.48
C ALA A 115 -4.25 -8.23 -9.21
N SER A 116 -3.65 -9.25 -8.62
CA SER A 116 -2.59 -10.02 -9.28
C SER A 116 -3.09 -10.72 -10.54
N SER A 117 -4.30 -11.30 -10.48
CA SER A 117 -4.89 -11.99 -11.64
C SER A 117 -5.21 -11.04 -12.79
N LEU A 118 -5.77 -9.87 -12.49
CA LEU A 118 -6.21 -8.91 -13.52
C LEU A 118 -5.05 -8.13 -14.14
N THR A 119 -3.99 -7.88 -13.37
CA THR A 119 -2.82 -7.11 -13.82
C THR A 119 -1.68 -7.99 -14.31
N ASN A 120 -1.70 -9.29 -13.99
CA ASN A 120 -0.62 -10.24 -14.27
C ASN A 120 0.72 -9.90 -13.60
N TYR A 121 0.67 -9.17 -12.48
CA TYR A 121 1.82 -8.80 -11.66
C TYR A 121 1.63 -9.28 -10.22
N PRO A 122 2.68 -9.35 -9.39
CA PRO A 122 2.51 -9.40 -7.95
C PRO A 122 1.65 -8.24 -7.48
N ALA A 123 0.67 -8.56 -6.64
CA ALA A 123 -0.16 -7.57 -6.00
C ALA A 123 -0.07 -7.72 -4.49
N MET A 124 -0.11 -6.57 -3.83
CA MET A 124 -0.06 -6.42 -2.40
C MET A 124 -1.37 -5.78 -1.98
N ALA A 125 -1.96 -6.26 -0.90
CA ALA A 125 -3.12 -5.65 -0.28
C ALA A 125 -2.79 -5.45 1.19
N ILE A 126 -3.08 -4.25 1.68
CA ILE A 126 -2.91 -3.84 3.06
C ILE A 126 -4.28 -3.32 3.51
N ALA A 127 -4.79 -3.83 4.62
CA ALA A 127 -5.94 -3.24 5.28
C ALA A 127 -5.50 -2.68 6.62
N ALA A 128 -5.70 -1.37 6.82
CA ALA A 128 -5.56 -0.82 8.16
C ALA A 128 -6.58 -1.50 9.06
N SER A 129 -6.11 -1.96 10.21
CA SER A 129 -7.02 -2.46 11.25
C SER A 129 -7.74 -1.25 11.86
N PRO A 130 -9.07 -1.30 12.04
CA PRO A 130 -9.77 -0.24 12.74
C PRO A 130 -9.15 -0.06 14.13
N PRO A 131 -9.11 1.16 14.69
CA PRO A 131 -8.51 1.41 15.99
C PRO A 131 -9.08 0.44 17.03
N ALA A 132 -8.21 -0.44 17.53
CA ALA A 132 -8.59 -1.39 18.55
C ALA A 132 -8.86 -0.62 19.85
N THR A 133 -9.92 -1.02 20.55
CA THR A 133 -10.21 -0.51 21.90
C THR A 133 -10.53 -1.70 22.80
N ILE A 134 -10.36 -1.50 24.10
CA ILE A 134 -10.72 -2.51 25.10
C ILE A 134 -12.14 -2.21 25.56
N LYS A 135 -13.04 -3.19 25.44
CA LYS A 135 -14.43 -3.09 25.93
C LYS A 135 -14.52 -3.29 27.43
N ARG A 136 -13.70 -4.19 27.97
CA ARG A 136 -13.78 -4.59 29.37
C ARG A 136 -12.48 -5.23 29.85
N PHE A 137 -12.12 -4.92 31.09
CA PHE A 137 -11.10 -5.63 31.86
C PHE A 137 -11.75 -6.50 32.93
N ASP A 138 -11.29 -7.73 33.08
CA ASP A 138 -11.57 -8.58 34.24
C ASP A 138 -10.25 -8.98 34.88
N LEU A 139 -10.04 -8.57 36.13
CA LEU A 139 -8.90 -9.00 36.92
C LEU A 139 -9.32 -10.13 37.86
N ILE A 140 -8.87 -11.35 37.57
CA ILE A 140 -9.23 -12.55 38.33
C ILE A 140 -8.13 -12.81 39.36
N TYR A 141 -8.46 -12.58 40.63
CA TYR A 141 -7.59 -12.91 41.76
C TYR A 141 -7.49 -14.43 41.94
N ILE A 142 -6.27 -14.97 42.04
CA ILE A 142 -6.02 -16.38 42.31
C ILE A 142 -5.55 -16.54 43.75
N ASP A 143 -4.45 -15.87 44.09
CA ASP A 143 -3.83 -15.88 45.41
C ASP A 143 -3.09 -14.55 45.68
N ALA A 144 -2.46 -14.45 46.84
CA ALA A 144 -1.81 -13.22 47.29
C ALA A 144 -0.72 -12.73 46.34
N ASN A 145 -0.11 -13.62 45.53
CA ASN A 145 0.99 -13.30 44.65
C ASN A 145 0.63 -13.49 43.17
N THR A 146 -0.63 -13.82 42.84
CA THR A 146 -1.01 -14.21 41.48
C THR A 146 -2.41 -13.71 41.11
N PHE A 147 -2.52 -13.08 39.93
CA PHE A 147 -3.80 -12.76 39.32
C PHE A 147 -3.73 -12.87 37.79
N ILE A 148 -4.89 -13.03 37.15
CA ILE A 148 -5.01 -13.03 35.69
C ILE A 148 -5.65 -11.71 35.26
N ILE A 149 -5.04 -11.06 34.27
CA ILE A 149 -5.68 -9.98 33.51
C ILE A 149 -6.41 -10.62 32.35
N VAL A 150 -7.69 -10.30 32.17
CA VAL A 150 -8.48 -10.64 30.99
C VAL A 150 -8.97 -9.34 30.37
N ALA A 151 -8.73 -9.13 29.08
CA ALA A 151 -9.17 -7.97 28.34
C ALA A 151 -10.02 -8.43 27.15
N MET A 152 -11.25 -7.92 27.07
CA MET A 152 -12.13 -8.11 25.92
C MET A 152 -11.95 -6.94 24.97
N MET A 153 -11.57 -7.23 23.74
CA MET A 153 -11.30 -6.23 22.70
C MET A 153 -12.60 -5.83 21.96
N SER A 154 -12.56 -4.72 21.22
CA SER A 154 -13.66 -4.23 20.39
C SER A 154 -14.12 -5.24 19.33
N ASN A 155 -13.18 -6.03 18.79
CA ASN A 155 -13.44 -7.15 17.87
C ASN A 155 -13.95 -8.44 18.56
N ASN A 156 -14.33 -8.36 19.85
CA ASN A 156 -14.77 -9.48 20.69
C ASN A 156 -13.72 -10.58 20.92
N SER A 157 -12.46 -10.37 20.51
CA SER A 157 -11.36 -11.25 20.92
C SER A 157 -11.06 -11.06 22.41
N VAL A 158 -10.60 -12.13 23.06
CA VAL A 158 -10.25 -12.13 24.49
C VAL A 158 -8.75 -12.38 24.63
N LYS A 159 -8.04 -11.44 25.23
CA LYS A 159 -6.62 -11.53 25.55
C LYS A 159 -6.46 -11.74 27.05
N ASN A 160 -5.54 -12.59 27.47
CA ASN A 160 -5.29 -12.83 28.89
C ASN A 160 -3.80 -12.90 29.23
N LYS A 161 -3.44 -12.56 30.47
CA LYS A 161 -2.08 -12.64 30.98
C LYS A 161 -2.07 -13.02 32.45
N LEU A 162 -1.31 -14.05 32.79
CA LEU A 162 -1.01 -14.42 34.17
C LEU A 162 0.09 -13.49 34.70
N VAL A 163 -0.17 -12.84 35.83
CA VAL A 163 0.77 -11.93 36.47
C VAL A 163 1.20 -12.50 37.82
N HIS A 164 2.51 -12.62 38.00
CA HIS A 164 3.12 -12.98 39.28
C HIS A 164 3.64 -11.72 39.95
N LEU A 165 3.29 -11.57 41.22
CA LEU A 165 3.57 -10.39 42.01
C LEU A 165 4.75 -10.66 42.95
N PRO A 166 5.75 -9.76 42.98
CA PRO A 166 6.88 -9.87 43.91
C PRO A 166 6.47 -9.60 45.36
N VAL A 167 5.27 -9.04 45.59
CA VAL A 167 4.72 -8.67 46.90
C VAL A 167 3.29 -9.17 47.00
N SER A 168 2.87 -9.59 48.20
CA SER A 168 1.51 -10.06 48.44
C SER A 168 0.49 -8.91 48.37
N VAL A 169 -0.56 -9.08 47.57
CA VAL A 169 -1.62 -8.09 47.33
C VAL A 169 -2.97 -8.68 47.75
N GLY A 170 -3.79 -7.86 48.42
CA GLY A 170 -5.14 -8.26 48.83
C GLY A 170 -6.15 -8.22 47.67
N GLN A 171 -7.17 -9.07 47.76
CA GLN A 171 -8.26 -9.14 46.77
C GLN A 171 -8.94 -7.78 46.55
N ASP A 172 -9.08 -6.96 47.59
CA ASP A 172 -9.71 -5.62 47.51
C ASP A 172 -8.94 -4.65 46.60
N MET A 173 -7.62 -4.79 46.50
CA MET A 173 -6.81 -3.96 45.61
C MET A 173 -7.05 -4.36 44.14
N ILE A 174 -7.11 -5.66 43.86
CA ILE A 174 -7.38 -6.17 42.51
C ILE A 174 -8.79 -5.76 42.04
N GLN A 175 -9.79 -5.80 42.91
CA GLN A 175 -11.14 -5.32 42.59
C GLN A 175 -11.16 -3.82 42.28
N ARG A 176 -10.46 -3.00 43.09
CA ARG A 176 -10.32 -1.55 42.84
C ARG A 176 -9.63 -1.26 41.52
N LEU A 177 -8.53 -1.95 41.21
CA LEU A 177 -7.85 -1.84 39.92
C LEU A 177 -8.80 -2.18 38.77
N SER A 178 -9.55 -3.29 38.88
CA SER A 178 -10.53 -3.67 37.86
C SER A 178 -11.54 -2.56 37.59
N SER A 179 -12.11 -1.96 38.65
CA SER A 179 -13.07 -0.85 38.50
C SER A 179 -12.44 0.38 37.84
N VAL A 180 -11.23 0.77 38.23
CA VAL A 180 -10.58 1.98 37.70
C VAL A 180 -10.09 1.78 36.27
N PHE A 181 -9.64 0.58 35.90
CA PHE A 181 -9.30 0.25 34.51
C PHE A 181 -10.53 0.24 33.62
N ASN A 182 -11.66 -0.34 34.08
CA ASN A 182 -12.91 -0.28 33.33
C ASN A 182 -13.46 1.15 33.18
N ALA A 183 -13.11 2.08 34.07
CA ALA A 183 -13.57 3.46 33.98
C ALA A 183 -12.68 4.36 33.09
N ASN A 184 -11.37 4.10 33.03
CA ASN A 184 -10.41 5.00 32.40
C ASN A 184 -9.69 4.43 31.16
N PHE A 185 -9.67 3.11 30.99
CA PHE A 185 -8.91 2.43 29.94
C PHE A 185 -9.80 1.66 28.94
N THR A 186 -11.12 1.77 29.08
CA THR A 186 -12.08 1.21 28.13
C THR A 186 -12.43 2.23 27.06
N GLU A 187 -12.79 1.76 25.87
CA GLU A 187 -13.19 2.58 24.71
C GLU A 187 -12.15 3.63 24.26
N ILE A 188 -10.92 3.53 24.75
CA ILE A 188 -9.79 4.35 24.32
C ILE A 188 -8.80 3.54 23.49
N THR A 189 -8.09 4.26 22.63
CA THR A 189 -7.03 3.77 21.75
C THR A 189 -5.66 3.89 22.43
N GLU A 190 -4.64 3.22 21.88
CA GLU A 190 -3.29 3.18 22.46
C GLU A 190 -2.71 4.58 22.70
N ASP A 191 -2.88 5.51 21.76
CA ASP A 191 -2.39 6.90 21.82
C ASP A 191 -2.92 7.68 23.02
N LYS A 192 -4.11 7.31 23.52
CA LYS A 192 -4.73 7.94 24.69
C LYS A 192 -4.20 7.37 26.00
N ILE A 193 -3.51 6.23 25.98
CA ILE A 193 -2.85 5.63 27.16
C ILE A 193 -1.53 6.37 27.42
N THR A 194 -1.65 7.59 27.91
CA THR A 194 -0.49 8.45 28.20
C THR A 194 0.10 8.15 29.57
N PRO A 195 1.40 8.46 29.80
CA PRO A 195 2.00 8.40 31.14
C PRO A 195 1.25 9.23 32.18
N LEU A 196 0.53 10.29 31.76
CA LEU A 196 -0.32 11.09 32.65
C LEU A 196 -1.55 10.31 33.12
N LEU A 197 -2.20 9.56 32.23
CA LEU A 197 -3.34 8.70 32.56
C LEU A 197 -2.94 7.55 33.50
N ILE A 198 -1.76 6.96 33.26
CA ILE A 198 -1.22 5.92 34.14
C ILE A 198 -0.97 6.49 35.54
N ARG A 199 -0.30 7.65 35.64
CA ARG A 199 -0.01 8.30 36.94
C ARG A 199 -1.26 8.79 37.68
N SER A 200 -2.28 9.28 36.98
CA SER A 200 -3.53 9.68 37.63
C SER A 200 -4.25 8.45 38.21
N THR A 201 -4.21 7.34 37.48
CA THR A 201 -4.76 6.05 37.91
C THR A 201 -4.02 5.51 39.12
N GLU A 202 -2.68 5.49 39.09
CA GLU A 202 -1.83 5.05 40.22
C GLU A 202 -2.22 5.78 41.52
N ARG A 203 -2.42 7.11 41.46
CA ARG A 203 -2.85 7.90 42.62
C ARG A 203 -4.28 7.59 43.07
N ALA A 204 -5.19 7.29 42.15
CA ALA A 204 -6.60 7.04 42.46
C ALA A 204 -6.81 5.72 43.21
N VAL A 205 -5.97 4.71 42.95
CA VAL A 205 -5.98 3.42 43.65
C VAL A 205 -4.94 3.30 44.76
N ASP A 206 -4.17 4.36 45.04
CA ASP A 206 -3.04 4.36 45.97
C ASP A 206 -2.04 3.22 45.68
N ASP A 207 -1.77 3.03 44.39
CA ASP A 207 -0.89 1.98 43.90
C ASP A 207 0.57 2.36 44.11
N THR A 208 1.08 1.96 45.27
CA THR A 208 2.50 2.10 45.63
C THR A 208 3.39 0.99 45.05
N MET A 209 2.78 -0.04 44.44
CA MET A 209 3.46 -1.26 44.01
C MET A 209 3.66 -1.35 42.49
N GLY A 210 3.11 -0.41 41.72
CA GLY A 210 3.25 -0.34 40.27
C GLY A 210 2.37 -1.34 39.51
N LEU A 211 1.29 -1.84 40.12
CA LEU A 211 0.33 -2.77 39.51
C LEU A 211 -0.37 -2.15 38.30
N THR A 212 -0.70 -0.87 38.40
CA THR A 212 -1.28 -0.04 37.33
C THR A 212 -0.36 -0.03 36.14
N GLY A 213 0.95 0.15 36.34
CA GLY A 213 1.95 0.09 35.27
C GLY A 213 1.97 -1.25 34.56
N VAL A 214 1.85 -2.36 35.30
CA VAL A 214 1.81 -3.72 34.71
C VAL A 214 0.55 -3.93 33.85
N ILE A 215 -0.63 -3.54 34.35
CA ILE A 215 -1.89 -3.69 33.62
C ILE A 215 -1.93 -2.74 32.41
N ALA A 216 -1.48 -1.50 32.56
CA ALA A 216 -1.37 -0.54 31.47
C ALA A 216 -0.38 -1.01 30.39
N SER A 217 0.76 -1.57 30.78
CA SER A 217 1.72 -2.16 29.84
C SER A 217 1.10 -3.33 29.06
N PHE A 218 0.30 -4.17 29.72
CA PHE A 218 -0.45 -5.21 29.03
C PHE A 218 -1.48 -4.63 28.05
N ALA A 219 -2.24 -3.61 28.46
CA ALA A 219 -3.20 -2.92 27.60
C ALA A 219 -2.54 -2.31 26.35
N ILE A 220 -1.41 -1.62 26.50
CA ILE A 220 -0.62 -1.08 25.40
C ILE A 220 -0.17 -2.22 24.46
N SER A 221 0.39 -3.30 25.01
CA SER A 221 0.87 -4.43 24.23
C SER A 221 -0.22 -5.08 23.37
N ILE A 222 -1.43 -5.29 23.91
CA ILE A 222 -2.53 -5.93 23.15
C ILE A 222 -3.18 -4.98 22.15
N LEU A 223 -3.20 -3.67 22.44
CA LEU A 223 -3.70 -2.66 21.51
C LEU A 223 -2.75 -2.49 20.33
N SER A 224 -1.44 -2.45 20.60
CA SER A 224 -0.40 -2.36 19.57
C SER A 224 -0.40 -3.60 18.66
N GLU A 225 -0.51 -4.81 19.24
CA GLU A 225 -0.64 -6.05 18.47
C GLU A 225 -1.92 -6.07 17.62
N ALA A 226 -3.01 -5.47 18.10
CA ALA A 226 -4.27 -5.41 17.37
C ALA A 226 -4.28 -4.32 16.28
N GLN A 227 -3.33 -3.38 16.31
CA GLN A 227 -3.21 -2.29 15.33
C GLN A 227 -2.33 -2.66 14.14
N THR A 228 -1.70 -3.86 14.13
CA THR A 228 -0.94 -4.31 12.96
C THR A 228 -1.85 -4.45 11.74
N ALA A 229 -1.52 -3.75 10.66
CA ALA A 229 -2.23 -3.83 9.40
C ALA A 229 -2.14 -5.25 8.82
N GLU A 230 -3.26 -5.82 8.42
CA GLU A 230 -3.27 -7.10 7.73
C GLU A 230 -2.70 -6.90 6.33
N THR A 231 -1.60 -7.58 6.03
CA THR A 231 -0.91 -7.45 4.74
C THR A 231 -0.82 -8.80 4.03
N CYS A 232 -1.14 -8.82 2.75
CA CYS A 232 -1.01 -10.01 1.91
C CYS A 232 -0.34 -9.69 0.58
N ILE A 233 0.57 -10.56 0.16
CA ILE A 233 1.17 -10.53 -1.17
C ILE A 233 0.72 -11.76 -1.95
N THR A 234 0.23 -11.54 -3.16
CA THR A 234 -0.18 -12.60 -4.07
C THR A 234 0.52 -12.48 -5.42
N GLY A 235 0.91 -13.63 -5.98
CA GLY A 235 1.44 -13.70 -7.34
C GLY A 235 2.90 -13.25 -7.49
N ALA A 236 3.70 -13.35 -6.43
CA ALA A 236 5.14 -13.05 -6.47
C ALA A 236 5.87 -13.81 -7.60
N ASN A 237 5.44 -15.04 -7.89
CA ASN A 237 5.97 -15.85 -8.99
C ASN A 237 5.77 -15.24 -10.39
N ARG A 238 4.83 -14.30 -10.57
CA ARG A 238 4.60 -13.64 -11.86
C ARG A 238 5.78 -12.77 -12.29
N LEU A 239 6.60 -12.28 -11.35
CA LEU A 239 7.83 -11.54 -11.69
C LEU A 239 8.80 -12.38 -12.50
N LEU A 240 8.88 -13.69 -12.22
CA LEU A 240 9.77 -14.62 -12.90
C LEU A 240 9.42 -14.80 -14.39
N SER A 241 8.22 -14.38 -14.81
CA SER A 241 7.82 -14.38 -16.22
C SER A 241 8.38 -13.19 -17.01
N GLN A 242 8.91 -12.17 -16.34
CA GLN A 242 9.40 -10.95 -16.98
C GLN A 242 10.90 -11.06 -17.30
N PRO A 243 11.34 -10.61 -18.49
CA PRO A 243 12.75 -10.56 -18.89
C PRO A 243 13.69 -9.87 -17.89
N GLU A 244 13.21 -8.80 -17.24
CA GLU A 244 13.98 -7.97 -16.30
C GLU A 244 14.40 -8.73 -15.03
N PHE A 245 13.65 -9.76 -14.65
CA PHE A 245 13.88 -10.55 -13.44
C PHE A 245 14.46 -11.95 -13.76
N ARG A 246 15.10 -12.11 -14.93
CA ARG A 246 15.87 -13.33 -15.25
C ARG A 246 17.19 -13.41 -14.49
N ASP A 247 17.68 -12.29 -13.96
CA ASP A 247 18.82 -12.27 -13.05
C ASP A 247 18.39 -12.84 -11.68
N PRO A 248 18.95 -13.99 -11.25
CA PRO A 248 18.57 -14.64 -10.00
C PRO A 248 18.83 -13.75 -8.77
N ALA A 249 19.85 -12.90 -8.80
CA ALA A 249 20.17 -12.03 -7.66
C ALA A 249 19.10 -10.95 -7.48
N LYS A 250 18.69 -10.31 -8.59
CA LYS A 250 17.61 -9.30 -8.57
C LYS A 250 16.26 -9.92 -8.21
N ALA A 251 15.95 -11.08 -8.78
CA ALA A 251 14.72 -11.80 -8.48
C ALA A 251 14.67 -12.22 -7.00
N HIS A 252 15.78 -12.73 -6.45
CA HIS A 252 15.85 -13.12 -5.05
C HIS A 252 15.68 -11.92 -4.12
N ALA A 253 16.37 -10.81 -4.36
CA ALA A 253 16.26 -9.60 -3.53
C ALA A 253 14.80 -9.09 -3.47
N LEU A 254 14.16 -8.95 -4.63
CA LEU A 254 12.77 -8.48 -4.71
C LEU A 254 11.78 -9.49 -4.09
N MET A 255 11.96 -10.78 -4.32
CA MET A 255 11.07 -11.79 -3.73
C MET A 255 11.23 -11.89 -2.21
N SER A 256 12.44 -11.75 -1.68
CA SER A 256 12.69 -11.72 -0.23
C SER A 256 12.00 -10.51 0.39
N TYR A 257 12.12 -9.32 -0.22
CA TYR A 257 11.40 -8.12 0.20
C TYR A 257 9.88 -8.31 0.18
N LEU A 258 9.33 -8.87 -0.90
CA LEU A 258 7.90 -9.18 -1.05
C LEU A 258 7.41 -10.38 -0.20
N SER A 259 8.29 -11.09 0.50
CA SER A 259 7.87 -12.20 1.37
C SER A 259 7.74 -11.76 2.82
N ASP A 260 8.32 -10.61 3.17
CA ASP A 260 8.36 -10.11 4.52
C ASP A 260 7.33 -8.99 4.70
N ALA A 261 6.31 -9.27 5.50
CA ALA A 261 5.17 -8.38 5.71
C ALA A 261 5.58 -7.08 6.42
N GLU A 262 6.66 -7.08 7.20
CA GLU A 262 7.07 -5.91 7.97
C GLU A 262 7.56 -4.76 7.06
N HIS A 263 8.21 -5.09 5.94
CA HIS A 263 8.72 -4.10 4.98
C HIS A 263 7.62 -3.34 4.23
N LEU A 264 6.38 -3.81 4.31
CA LEU A 264 5.23 -3.24 3.62
C LEU A 264 4.51 -2.18 4.44
N HIS A 265 4.79 -2.11 5.74
CA HIS A 265 4.29 -1.03 6.60
C HIS A 265 4.82 0.35 6.17
N ASP A 266 6.02 0.41 5.58
CA ASP A 266 6.57 1.63 4.98
C ASP A 266 5.70 2.18 3.83
N LEU A 267 4.92 1.30 3.18
CA LEU A 267 3.99 1.67 2.11
C LEU A 267 2.63 2.13 2.65
N ASP A 268 2.24 1.72 3.86
CA ASP A 268 0.97 2.13 4.50
C ASP A 268 0.98 3.62 4.88
N ALA A 269 2.17 4.16 5.17
CA ALA A 269 2.36 5.60 5.39
C ALA A 269 2.12 6.46 4.12
N ILE A 270 1.95 5.84 2.95
CA ILE A 270 1.73 6.53 1.69
C ILE A 270 0.26 6.92 1.56
N ASP A 271 -0.07 8.13 2.00
CA ASP A 271 -1.39 8.70 1.70
C ASP A 271 -1.53 8.87 0.18
N CYS A 272 -2.52 8.17 -0.38
CA CYS A 272 -2.87 8.21 -1.79
C CYS A 272 -3.98 9.24 -2.08
N GLY A 273 -4.54 9.91 -1.06
CA GLY A 273 -5.51 10.99 -1.25
C GLY A 273 -6.79 10.60 -2.00
N GLY A 274 -7.03 9.30 -2.21
CA GLY A 274 -8.14 8.78 -3.03
C GLY A 274 -7.81 8.51 -4.50
N ASP A 275 -6.59 8.80 -4.97
CA ASP A 275 -6.15 8.61 -6.36
C ASP A 275 -5.10 7.49 -6.51
N VAL A 276 -4.87 7.05 -7.75
CA VAL A 276 -3.79 6.10 -8.06
C VAL A 276 -2.45 6.82 -7.98
N ARG A 277 -1.49 6.23 -7.26
CA ARG A 277 -0.13 6.71 -7.14
C ARG A 277 0.82 5.77 -7.86
N VAL A 278 1.71 6.31 -8.69
CA VAL A 278 2.71 5.52 -9.42
C VAL A 278 4.09 5.94 -8.97
N LEU A 279 4.88 4.99 -8.47
CA LEU A 279 6.29 5.14 -8.12
C LEU A 279 7.13 4.39 -9.15
N ILE A 280 8.19 5.03 -9.65
CA ILE A 280 8.98 4.50 -10.76
C ILE A 280 10.45 4.47 -10.36
N GLY A 281 11.01 3.27 -10.34
CA GLY A 281 12.43 3.00 -10.10
C GLY A 281 13.00 3.76 -8.89
N PRO A 282 13.89 4.75 -9.08
CA PRO A 282 14.54 5.47 -7.98
C PRO A 282 13.61 6.21 -7.01
N GLU A 283 12.33 6.39 -7.35
CA GLU A 283 11.34 7.01 -6.48
C GLU A 283 10.83 6.08 -5.37
N ASN A 284 11.07 4.78 -5.51
CA ASN A 284 10.75 3.79 -4.48
C ASN A 284 11.63 4.00 -3.25
N VAL A 285 11.02 3.86 -2.06
CA VAL A 285 11.71 4.07 -0.78
C VAL A 285 12.70 2.93 -0.51
N ALA A 286 12.30 1.70 -0.78
CA ALA A 286 13.14 0.52 -0.63
C ALA A 286 14.17 0.40 -1.77
N GLU A 287 15.38 0.00 -1.43
CA GLU A 287 16.48 -0.15 -2.40
C GLU A 287 16.21 -1.30 -3.38
N GLU A 288 15.58 -2.36 -2.89
CA GLU A 288 15.18 -3.56 -3.63
C GLU A 288 14.14 -3.26 -4.72
N LEU A 289 13.40 -2.16 -4.58
CA LEU A 289 12.38 -1.72 -5.53
C LEU A 289 12.92 -0.72 -6.57
N ARG A 290 14.20 -0.31 -6.52
CA ARG A 290 14.73 0.73 -7.41
C ARG A 290 14.75 0.39 -8.90
N ASP A 291 14.73 -0.89 -9.24
CA ASP A 291 14.62 -1.38 -10.62
C ASP A 291 13.18 -1.76 -11.01
N SER A 292 12.21 -1.44 -10.16
CA SER A 292 10.79 -1.79 -10.32
C SER A 292 9.89 -0.55 -10.32
N SER A 293 8.64 -0.74 -10.73
CA SER A 293 7.58 0.26 -10.58
C SER A 293 6.49 -0.29 -9.66
N VAL A 294 5.96 0.59 -8.82
CA VAL A 294 4.88 0.29 -7.88
C VAL A 294 3.69 1.19 -8.19
N VAL A 295 2.53 0.58 -8.44
CA VAL A 295 1.27 1.29 -8.63
C VAL A 295 0.36 1.01 -7.44
N LEU A 296 -0.07 2.07 -6.76
CA LEU A 296 -0.85 2.02 -5.52
C LEU A 296 -2.21 2.67 -5.73
N ALA A 297 -3.24 2.16 -5.08
CA ALA A 297 -4.55 2.78 -4.98
C ALA A 297 -5.12 2.56 -3.58
N SER A 298 -5.70 3.58 -2.97
CA SER A 298 -6.39 3.45 -1.68
C SER A 298 -7.87 3.13 -1.88
N TYR A 299 -8.45 2.33 -0.99
CA TYR A 299 -9.88 2.07 -0.90
C TYR A 299 -10.41 2.37 0.51
N ASP A 300 -11.70 2.64 0.62
CA ASP A 300 -12.37 2.99 1.88
C ASP A 300 -13.01 1.73 2.49
N MET A 301 -12.74 1.49 3.77
CA MET A 301 -13.32 0.38 4.54
C MET A 301 -14.40 0.85 5.53
N GLY A 302 -14.70 2.15 5.56
CA GLY A 302 -15.67 2.78 6.46
C GLY A 302 -15.04 3.23 7.79
N GLY A 303 -15.71 4.17 8.47
CA GLY A 303 -15.30 4.63 9.81
C GLY A 303 -13.86 5.14 9.88
N GLU A 304 -13.45 5.96 8.90
CA GLU A 304 -12.09 6.50 8.74
C GLU A 304 -11.00 5.47 8.43
N THR A 305 -11.35 4.18 8.27
CA THR A 305 -10.40 3.11 7.96
C THR A 305 -10.17 3.04 6.46
N LYS A 306 -8.92 3.19 6.02
CA LYS A 306 -8.52 3.04 4.61
C LYS A 306 -7.73 1.75 4.44
N GLY A 307 -7.85 1.14 3.26
CA GLY A 307 -6.95 0.08 2.80
C GLY A 307 -6.13 0.55 1.61
N LEU A 308 -5.03 -0.14 1.35
CA LEU A 308 -4.13 0.10 0.22
C LEU A 308 -4.02 -1.16 -0.62
N ILE A 309 -4.14 -1.01 -1.94
CA ILE A 309 -3.84 -2.06 -2.91
C ILE A 309 -2.70 -1.60 -3.81
N GLY A 310 -1.71 -2.46 -3.99
CA GLY A 310 -0.49 -2.18 -4.73
C GLY A 310 -0.17 -3.26 -5.73
N VAL A 311 0.48 -2.89 -6.83
CA VAL A 311 1.02 -3.82 -7.82
C VAL A 311 2.48 -3.48 -8.08
N VAL A 312 3.34 -4.50 -8.11
CA VAL A 312 4.78 -4.36 -8.33
C VAL A 312 5.16 -5.03 -9.64
N GLY A 313 5.93 -4.37 -10.49
CA GLY A 313 6.42 -4.95 -11.73
C GLY A 313 7.59 -4.18 -12.33
N PRO A 314 8.00 -4.48 -13.57
CA PRO A 314 9.14 -3.84 -14.20
C PRO A 314 8.84 -2.36 -14.51
N THR A 315 9.89 -1.56 -14.73
CA THR A 315 9.74 -0.15 -15.12
C THR A 315 9.02 0.07 -16.45
N ARG A 316 8.99 -0.94 -17.32
CA ARG A 316 8.19 -0.95 -18.56
C ARG A 316 6.74 -1.44 -18.38
N MET A 317 6.16 -1.27 -17.20
CA MET A 317 4.77 -1.63 -16.92
C MET A 317 3.80 -0.87 -17.83
N ASP A 318 2.68 -1.50 -18.19
CA ASP A 318 1.53 -0.81 -18.78
C ASP A 318 0.80 -0.01 -17.69
N TYR A 319 1.33 1.17 -17.39
CA TYR A 319 0.80 2.06 -16.36
C TYR A 319 -0.67 2.41 -16.57
N SER A 320 -1.09 2.61 -17.83
CA SER A 320 -2.47 2.95 -18.17
C SER A 320 -3.43 1.83 -17.81
N ALA A 321 -3.12 0.60 -18.19
CA ALA A 321 -3.98 -0.56 -17.91
C ALA A 321 -3.98 -0.92 -16.43
N VAL A 322 -2.82 -0.91 -15.78
CA VAL A 322 -2.70 -1.25 -14.35
C VAL A 322 -3.42 -0.21 -13.49
N ALA A 323 -3.24 1.09 -13.76
CA ALA A 323 -3.93 2.14 -13.04
C ALA A 323 -5.46 2.04 -13.20
N ALA A 324 -5.96 1.85 -14.41
CA ALA A 324 -7.40 1.72 -14.66
C ALA A 324 -8.03 0.53 -13.92
N LYS A 325 -7.36 -0.63 -13.93
CA LYS A 325 -7.80 -1.85 -13.24
C LYS A 325 -7.79 -1.66 -11.72
N LEU A 326 -6.71 -1.11 -11.16
CA LEU A 326 -6.60 -0.86 -9.72
C LEU A 326 -7.62 0.18 -9.24
N SER A 327 -7.83 1.27 -9.99
CA SER A 327 -8.89 2.25 -9.68
C SER A 327 -10.27 1.59 -9.62
N LEU A 328 -10.58 0.69 -10.55
CA LEU A 328 -11.87 0.01 -10.56
C LEU A 328 -12.03 -0.90 -9.36
N ILE A 329 -11.00 -1.69 -9.02
CA ILE A 329 -11.01 -2.56 -7.84
C ILE A 329 -11.19 -1.74 -6.58
N ALA A 330 -10.40 -0.68 -6.40
CA ALA A 330 -10.47 0.20 -5.24
C ALA A 330 -11.86 0.83 -5.09
N ARG A 331 -12.43 1.37 -6.18
CA ARG A 331 -13.78 1.94 -6.16
C ARG A 331 -14.84 0.91 -5.78
N ALA A 332 -14.79 -0.27 -6.39
CA ALA A 332 -15.74 -1.33 -6.11
C ALA A 332 -15.65 -1.86 -4.66
N LEU A 333 -14.45 -1.85 -4.06
CA LEU A 333 -14.26 -2.16 -2.64
C LEU A 333 -14.82 -1.06 -1.75
N SER A 334 -14.51 0.21 -2.04
CA SER A 334 -15.03 1.36 -1.29
C SER A 334 -16.56 1.38 -1.27
N GLU A 335 -17.22 1.13 -2.39
CA GLU A 335 -18.69 1.08 -2.48
C GLU A 335 -19.31 -0.01 -1.60
N ARG A 336 -18.61 -1.12 -1.40
CA ARG A 336 -19.11 -2.30 -0.67
C ARG A 336 -18.78 -2.28 0.81
N LEU A 337 -17.60 -1.78 1.17
CA LEU A 337 -17.08 -1.78 2.53
C LEU A 337 -17.34 -0.44 3.23
N GLY A 338 -17.21 0.67 2.51
CA GLY A 338 -17.26 2.04 3.02
C GLY A 338 -18.65 2.58 3.39
N GLY A 339 -19.69 1.74 3.46
CA GLY A 339 -21.01 2.19 3.90
C GLY A 339 -21.55 3.38 3.08
N GLY A 340 -21.55 3.28 1.75
CA GLY A 340 -22.34 4.16 0.89
C GLY A 340 -21.90 5.62 0.73
N ALA A 341 -20.72 6.02 1.23
CA ALA A 341 -20.11 7.28 0.79
C ALA A 341 -19.17 6.98 -0.38
N ALA A 342 -19.62 7.29 -1.61
CA ALA A 342 -18.72 7.36 -2.75
C ALA A 342 -17.54 8.30 -2.41
N PRO A 343 -16.33 8.03 -2.91
CA PRO A 343 -15.22 8.98 -2.77
C PRO A 343 -15.69 10.36 -3.29
N PRO A 344 -15.22 11.47 -2.70
CA PRO A 344 -15.70 12.80 -3.01
C PRO A 344 -15.69 13.05 -4.53
N PRO A 345 -16.74 13.66 -5.09
CA PRO A 345 -16.83 13.90 -6.52
C PRO A 345 -15.71 14.85 -6.96
N GLY A 346 -14.72 14.28 -7.66
CA GLY A 346 -13.52 14.98 -8.12
C GLY A 346 -12.47 14.12 -8.83
N LEU A 347 -12.68 12.80 -8.98
CA LEU A 347 -11.78 11.88 -9.69
C LEU A 347 -11.82 12.08 -11.22
N ASP A 348 -11.26 13.20 -11.68
CA ASP A 348 -10.69 13.28 -13.02
C ASP A 348 -9.29 12.64 -13.02
N ASN A 349 -9.17 11.32 -12.73
CA ASN A 349 -7.97 10.47 -12.91
C ASN A 349 -6.60 11.15 -12.65
N LYS A 350 -6.48 12.11 -11.73
CA LYS A 350 -5.23 12.87 -11.56
C LYS A 350 -4.29 12.00 -10.74
N LEU A 351 -3.34 11.36 -11.42
CA LEU A 351 -2.26 10.63 -10.76
C LEU A 351 -1.47 11.62 -9.92
N ILE A 352 -1.53 11.49 -8.60
CA ILE A 352 -0.72 12.31 -7.71
C ILE A 352 0.70 11.73 -7.75
N ILE A 353 1.64 12.51 -8.28
CA ILE A 353 3.05 12.17 -8.34
C ILE A 353 3.74 12.71 -7.09
N LYS A 354 4.69 11.94 -6.54
CA LYS A 354 5.54 12.35 -5.42
C LYS A 354 6.49 13.47 -5.89
N GLY A 355 5.96 14.69 -5.97
CA GLY A 355 6.63 15.91 -6.42
C GLY A 355 5.84 17.19 -6.09
N ASP A 356 4.52 17.10 -5.88
CA ASP A 356 3.64 18.25 -5.65
C ASP A 356 3.53 18.74 -4.19
N ILE A 357 4.48 18.41 -3.30
CA ILE A 357 4.43 18.85 -1.88
C ILE A 357 5.44 19.95 -1.53
N ASN A 358 5.92 20.73 -2.50
CA ASN A 358 6.70 21.93 -2.23
C ASN A 358 6.34 23.03 -3.23
N GLU A 359 5.23 23.71 -2.97
CA GLU A 359 5.02 25.12 -3.31
C GLU A 359 3.72 25.62 -2.66
N GLN A 360 3.82 26.06 -1.40
CA GLN A 360 3.21 27.30 -0.89
C GLN A 360 3.70 27.62 0.52
#